data_AF-A0A9P7C287-F1
#
_entry.id   AF-A0A9P7C287-F1
#
_cell.length_a   1.000
_cell.length_b   1.000
_cell.length_c   1.000
_cell.angle_alpha   90.00
_cell.angle_beta   90.00
_cell.angle_gamma   90.00
#
_symmetry.space_group_name_H-M   'P 1'
#
loop_
_entity.id
_entity.type
_entity.pdbx_description
1 polymer ?
#
loop_
_entity_poly.entity_id
_entity_poly.type
_entity_poly.pdbx_seq_one_letter_code
_entity_poly.pdbx_strand_id
1 'polypeptide(L)'
;MARWLADRSLTVLNGPLAHGIPTWVGFRDDREMSSIIDMFLTNASLLSPRLDIASDLSLGSDHRLLTLSFSFAQSSASEPSSDVSDATLHIALSV
;
A
#
# COMPACT_ATOMS: atom_id res chain seq x y z
N MET A 1 6.84 -9.11 -14.97
CA MET A 1 6.31 -8.10 -14.03
C MET A 1 6.27 -6.70 -14.64
N ALA A 2 7.40 -6.12 -15.07
CA ALA A 2 7.46 -4.73 -15.55
C ALA A 2 6.44 -4.38 -16.66
N ARG A 3 6.28 -5.24 -17.68
CA ARG A 3 5.27 -5.03 -18.75
C ARG A 3 3.84 -4.99 -18.19
N TRP A 4 3.49 -5.95 -17.35
CA TRP A 4 2.15 -6.05 -16.74
C TRP A 4 1.79 -4.82 -15.90
N LEU A 5 2.78 -4.25 -15.19
CA LEU A 5 2.64 -3.00 -14.44
C LEU A 5 2.42 -1.81 -15.38
N ALA A 6 3.24 -1.69 -16.43
CA ALA A 6 3.14 -0.61 -17.40
C ALA A 6 1.79 -0.61 -18.14
N ASP A 7 1.32 -1.80 -18.58
CA ASP A 7 0.04 -1.96 -19.28
C ASP A 7 -1.17 -1.52 -18.44
N ARG A 8 -1.02 -1.46 -17.11
CA ARG A 8 -2.06 -1.10 -16.14
C ARG A 8 -1.80 0.24 -15.45
N SER A 9 -0.76 0.96 -15.86
CA SER A 9 -0.32 2.20 -15.21
C SER A 9 -0.10 2.04 -13.71
N LEU A 10 0.42 0.89 -13.27
CA LEU A 10 0.71 0.59 -11.88
C LEU A 10 2.15 0.99 -11.53
N THR A 11 2.31 1.68 -10.41
CA THR A 11 3.59 2.05 -9.82
C THR A 11 3.83 1.20 -8.57
N VAL A 12 5.07 0.73 -8.39
CA VAL A 12 5.52 0.03 -7.17
C VAL A 12 5.96 1.07 -6.14
N LEU A 13 5.24 1.17 -5.03
CA LEU A 13 5.51 2.18 -4.00
C LEU A 13 6.75 1.89 -3.15
N ASN A 14 7.16 0.62 -3.06
CA ASN A 14 8.35 0.22 -2.30
C ASN A 14 9.63 0.90 -2.78
N GLY A 15 9.76 1.13 -4.09
CA GLY A 15 10.93 1.76 -4.69
C GLY A 15 11.20 3.17 -4.10
N PRO A 16 10.27 4.12 -4.26
CA PRO A 16 10.46 5.47 -3.73
C PRO A 16 10.29 5.59 -2.21
N LEU A 17 9.47 4.74 -1.56
CA LEU A 17 9.10 4.95 -0.14
C LEU A 17 9.92 4.12 0.86
N ALA A 18 10.49 2.98 0.44
CA ALA A 18 11.21 2.05 1.31
C ALA A 18 12.34 1.33 0.56
N HIS A 19 13.12 2.10 -0.21
CA HIS A 19 14.12 1.54 -1.12
C HIS A 19 15.09 0.59 -0.42
N GLY A 20 15.21 -0.64 -0.94
CA GLY A 20 16.20 -1.62 -0.49
C GLY A 20 15.91 -2.26 0.88
N ILE A 21 14.79 -1.92 1.53
CA ILE A 21 14.43 -2.54 2.81
C ILE A 21 13.79 -3.92 2.53
N PRO A 22 14.36 -5.02 3.05
CA PRO A 22 13.81 -6.35 2.83
C PRO A 22 12.42 -6.51 3.42
N THR A 23 11.56 -7.24 2.73
CA THR A 23 10.21 -7.61 3.19
C THR A 23 10.15 -9.05 3.67
N TRP A 24 11.15 -9.85 3.32
CA TRP A 24 11.36 -11.20 3.82
C TRP A 24 12.80 -11.36 4.32
N VAL A 25 12.96 -12.03 5.44
CA VAL A 25 14.26 -12.40 6.03
C VAL A 25 14.20 -13.84 6.52
N GLY A 26 15.10 -14.67 6.01
CA GLY A 26 15.27 -16.05 6.44
C GLY A 26 16.71 -16.37 6.79
N PHE A 27 16.95 -17.61 7.23
CA PHE A 27 18.28 -18.11 7.56
C PHE A 27 18.55 -19.40 6.80
N ARG A 28 19.75 -19.50 6.22
CA ARG A 28 20.24 -20.72 5.58
C ARG A 28 21.73 -20.88 5.90
N ASP A 29 22.11 -22.05 6.41
CA ASP A 29 23.49 -22.37 6.76
C ASP A 29 24.15 -21.28 7.65
N ASP A 30 23.44 -20.85 8.70
CA ASP A 30 23.81 -19.75 9.61
C ASP A 30 24.07 -18.39 8.94
N ARG A 31 23.56 -18.20 7.72
CA ARG A 31 23.61 -16.92 7.01
C ARG A 31 22.21 -16.35 6.86
N GLU A 32 22.07 -15.08 7.23
CA GLU A 32 20.87 -14.32 6.93
C GLU A 32 20.73 -14.15 5.42
N MET A 33 19.56 -14.49 4.91
CA MET A 33 19.15 -14.24 3.54
C MET A 33 17.97 -13.27 3.58
N SER A 34 17.91 -12.36 2.61
CA SER A 34 16.83 -11.39 2.55
C SER A 34 16.39 -11.13 1.12
N SER A 35 15.11 -10.78 0.96
CA SER A 35 14.53 -10.46 -0.34
C SER A 35 13.42 -9.42 -0.20
N ILE A 36 13.06 -8.79 -1.31
CA ILE A 36 11.92 -7.88 -1.43
C ILE A 36 10.91 -8.56 -2.35
N ILE A 37 9.88 -9.15 -1.75
CA ILE A 37 8.86 -9.94 -2.47
C ILE A 37 7.43 -9.45 -2.20
N ASP A 38 7.18 -8.79 -1.07
CA ASP A 38 5.93 -8.08 -0.78
C ASP A 38 5.95 -6.64 -1.31
N MET A 39 4.87 -6.19 -1.96
CA MET A 39 4.81 -4.88 -2.60
C MET A 39 3.44 -4.20 -2.49
N PHE A 40 3.44 -2.87 -2.34
CA PHE A 40 2.25 -2.06 -2.59
C PHE A 40 2.29 -1.49 -4.01
N LEU A 41 1.17 -1.64 -4.72
CA LEU A 41 0.96 -1.15 -6.08
C LEU A 41 -0.15 -0.10 -6.07
N THR A 42 0.01 0.96 -6.86
CA THR A 42 -1.04 1.96 -7.07
C THR A 42 -1.02 2.49 -8.50
N ASN A 43 -2.20 2.81 -9.04
CA ASN A 43 -2.36 3.65 -10.24
C ASN A 43 -2.92 5.04 -9.87
N ALA A 44 -3.10 5.31 -8.58
CA ALA A 44 -3.62 6.57 -8.07
C ALA A 44 -2.48 7.43 -7.48
N SER A 45 -2.65 8.75 -7.59
CA SER A 45 -1.83 9.72 -6.88
C SER A 45 -2.19 9.71 -5.40
N LEU A 46 -1.25 9.28 -4.57
CA LEU A 46 -1.40 9.30 -3.12
C LEU A 46 -0.85 10.62 -2.56
N LEU A 47 -1.57 11.25 -1.63
CA LEU A 47 -1.10 12.45 -0.94
C LEU A 47 -0.27 12.04 0.28
N SER A 48 0.96 12.55 0.35
CA SER A 48 1.90 12.27 1.45
C SER A 48 2.02 10.78 1.82
N PRO A 49 2.25 9.88 0.85
CA PRO A 49 2.33 8.46 1.16
C PRO A 49 3.57 8.14 1.99
N ARG A 50 3.42 7.23 2.95
CA ARG A 50 4.49 6.69 3.78
C ARG A 50 4.35 5.18 3.86
N LEU A 51 5.46 4.50 3.65
CA LEU A 51 5.57 3.04 3.78
C LEU A 51 6.54 2.74 4.92
N ASP A 52 6.05 2.09 5.97
CA ASP A 52 6.86 1.59 7.07
C ASP A 52 6.95 0.07 6.95
N ILE A 53 8.16 -0.46 7.15
CA ILE A 53 8.42 -1.91 7.15
C ILE A 53 8.93 -2.25 8.54
N ALA A 54 8.12 -2.96 9.32
CA ALA A 54 8.43 -3.25 10.69
C ALA A 54 9.54 -4.30 10.80
N SER A 55 10.54 -4.01 11.62
CA SER A 55 11.56 -4.96 12.03
C SER A 55 11.08 -5.69 13.27
N ASP A 56 11.18 -7.02 13.27
CA ASP A 56 11.18 -7.82 14.50
C ASP A 56 9.95 -7.63 15.42
N LEU A 57 8.75 -7.81 14.87
CA LEU A 57 7.50 -7.77 15.64
C LEU A 57 7.26 -9.03 16.50
N SER A 58 8.22 -9.96 16.59
CA SER A 58 8.06 -11.27 17.25
C SER A 58 6.79 -12.03 16.81
N LEU A 59 6.38 -11.89 15.54
CA LEU A 59 5.13 -12.48 14.99
C LEU A 59 5.28 -13.94 14.55
N GLY A 60 6.48 -14.51 14.63
CA GLY A 60 6.76 -15.88 14.17
C GLY A 60 6.72 -16.07 12.65
N SER A 61 6.70 -14.98 11.88
CA SER A 61 6.79 -14.98 10.41
C SER A 61 8.18 -14.50 9.96
N ASP A 62 8.67 -15.06 8.87
CA ASP A 62 9.86 -14.59 8.15
C ASP A 62 9.58 -13.38 7.23
N HIS A 63 8.30 -13.10 6.97
CA HIS A 63 7.86 -11.85 6.35
C HIS A 63 7.72 -10.72 7.37
N ARG A 64 8.21 -9.54 7.00
CA ARG A 64 8.02 -8.30 7.74
C ARG A 64 6.64 -7.73 7.47
N LEU A 65 6.07 -7.06 8.47
CA LEU A 65 4.83 -6.31 8.29
C LEU A 65 5.10 -5.03 7.52
N LEU A 66 4.33 -4.79 6.45
CA LEU A 66 4.36 -3.54 5.68
C LEU A 66 3.11 -2.73 5.99
N THR A 67 3.28 -1.45 6.30
CA THR A 67 2.18 -0.51 6.56
C THR A 67 2.27 0.66 5.61
N LEU A 68 1.26 0.80 4.74
CA LEU A 68 1.10 1.97 3.87
C LEU A 68 0.09 2.94 4.51
N SER A 69 0.50 4.19 4.69
CA SER A 69 -0.37 5.29 5.09
C SER A 69 -0.31 6.41 4.07
N PHE A 70 -1.42 7.11 3.86
CA PHE A 70 -1.51 8.25 2.96
C PHE A 70 -2.73 9.09 3.36
N SER A 71 -2.72 10.35 2.96
CA SER A 71 -3.89 11.20 3.08
C SER A 71 -4.80 11.01 1.87
N PHE A 72 -6.10 10.93 2.10
CA PHE A 72 -7.07 10.97 1.02
C PHE A 72 -7.35 12.44 0.66
N ALA A 73 -6.91 12.88 -0.51
CA ALA A 73 -7.40 14.12 -1.08
C ALA A 73 -8.75 13.80 -1.73
N GLN A 74 -9.84 14.03 -1.02
CA GLN A 74 -11.16 14.04 -1.66
C GLN A 74 -11.09 15.15 -2.70
N SER A 75 -11.02 14.77 -3.98
CA SER A 75 -11.24 15.73 -5.05
C SER A 75 -12.59 16.35 -4.74
N SER A 76 -12.63 17.66 -4.47
CA SER A 76 -13.90 18.38 -4.45
C SER A 76 -14.43 18.25 -5.87
N ALA A 77 -15.20 17.19 -6.13
CA ALA A 77 -16.10 17.18 -7.25
C ALA A 77 -16.87 18.49 -7.09
N SER A 78 -16.65 19.42 -8.02
CA SER A 78 -17.56 20.54 -8.18
C SER A 78 -18.92 19.90 -8.38
N GLU A 79 -19.73 19.88 -7.32
CA GLU A 79 -21.10 19.43 -7.42
C GLU A 79 -21.75 20.28 -8.52
N PRO A 80 -22.31 19.69 -9.59
CA PRO A 80 -23.26 20.44 -10.37
C PRO A 80 -24.42 20.74 -9.41
N SER A 81 -24.56 22.02 -9.05
CA SER A 81 -25.69 22.49 -8.28
C SER A 81 -26.98 22.18 -9.05
N SER A 82 -27.77 21.24 -8.55
CA SER A 82 -29.22 21.26 -8.73
C SER A 82 -29.86 20.25 -7.78
N ASP A 83 -30.34 20.78 -6.66
CA ASP A 83 -31.61 20.46 -6.01
C ASP A 83 -32.04 18.99 -5.80
N VAL A 84 -32.12 18.64 -4.51
CA VAL A 84 -33.16 17.84 -3.84
C VAL A 84 -33.25 16.35 -4.20
N SER A 85 -32.77 15.48 -3.30
CA SER A 85 -33.61 14.60 -2.46
C SER A 85 -32.74 13.69 -1.58
N ASP A 86 -33.08 13.67 -0.30
CA ASP A 86 -32.59 12.81 0.77
C ASP A 86 -32.44 11.33 0.35
N ALA A 87 -31.22 10.80 0.47
CA ALA A 87 -30.96 9.37 0.51
C ALA A 87 -29.77 9.12 1.44
N THR A 88 -30.08 8.96 2.73
CA THR A 88 -29.19 8.43 3.76
C THR A 88 -28.61 7.08 3.32
N LEU A 89 -27.33 7.05 2.90
CA LEU A 89 -26.59 5.81 2.65
C LEU A 89 -25.95 5.32 3.95
N HIS A 90 -26.67 4.46 4.67
CA HIS A 90 -26.09 3.64 5.73
C HIS A 90 -25.16 2.59 5.11
N ILE A 91 -23.85 2.83 5.17
CA ILE A 91 -22.85 1.80 4.91
C ILE A 91 -22.74 0.95 6.18
N ALA A 92 -23.44 -0.18 6.21
CA ALA A 92 -23.22 -1.22 7.19
C ALA A 92 -21.92 -1.97 6.84
N LEU A 93 -20.89 -1.83 7.68
CA LEU A 93 -19.82 -2.83 7.73
C LEU A 93 -20.41 -4.09 8.38
N SER A 94 -20.41 -5.20 7.64
CA SER A 94 -20.46 -6.52 8.25
C SER A 94 -19.03 -7.08 8.28
N VAL A 95 -18.64 -7.46 9.49
CA VAL A 95 -17.41 -8.16 9.89
C VAL A 95 -17.22 -9.49 9.17
#